data_AF-A0A1I1EPL5-F1
#
_entry.id   AF-A0A1I1EPL5-F1
#
_cell.length_a   1.000
_cell.length_b   1.000
_cell.length_c   1.000
_cell.angle_alpha   90.00
_cell.angle_beta   90.00
_cell.angle_gamma   90.00
#
_symmetry.space_group_name_H-M   'P 1'
#
loop_
_entity.id
_entity.type
_entity.pdbx_description
1 polymer ?
#
loop_
_entity_poly.entity_id
_entity_poly.type
_entity_poly.pdbx_seq_one_letter_code
_entity_poly.pdbx_strand_id
1 'polypeptide(L)'
;MGRQVRGRRRITVLLGAVLLLGPAGLGLHAAPAAQAASQLDEAAAALAGPGVWRGEGFEGLTEETVELMRARYARAGTPVRVALLTDTEVPGYDTSGLARELAQKVGEPGLYIVHAEWPNPTEDYPNSADGYYATGIGFTDDQLSDEEFAHIGIGDGSFLLGVADAMDQDLSAQIPTEFGEGRFLVDPAVTEVFPELSTELLETTFAGLPQVRIALVSGFGGDQDAVAAAMSENLGEGGAMALIQWYDDDFSVAIGTGSGLPTIDSLEAVVAGSGIAEVTPAELPGGLARLALALGPPITDVARDGLAGSPLFVHPTASDGATTEAQLDAYAASLAGADPPVEVAFLPSDVAEAHLGLDALIDSSAVAAGIAGDGGGSGNLVVYLIDPEYRRVDWVSAVGDEEFRTATQLSRAAGDSYVSATLDSLIQQLGLDRPEVPQESADDGADGADGGGGSGSGGGGAAENDADTGSPGLPAGLPAVAALAAVVVIALLAAVRLTVRHRGGLLTRRAKTAEAARRRLAAMPPQQRAAELARARELAAANQRQLERLAARLAERQVPAALGSGSGADRLRAVLSEYERLLEANDRVASVPEAREISDDLARAGSRLLLVPATLPGRR
;
A
#
# COMPACT_ATOMS: atom_id res chain seq x y z
N MET A 1 12.89 -27.52 50.43
CA MET A 1 11.50 -27.55 50.96
C MET A 1 10.59 -27.30 49.76
N GLY A 2 9.74 -28.18 49.24
CA GLY A 2 9.16 -29.41 49.78
C GLY A 2 7.62 -29.28 49.83
N ARG A 3 6.94 -29.64 48.72
CA ARG A 3 5.53 -30.14 48.63
C ARG A 3 5.30 -30.55 47.16
N GLN A 4 5.44 -31.81 46.77
CA GLN A 4 4.49 -32.95 46.87
C GLN A 4 3.02 -32.59 46.58
N VAL A 5 2.18 -33.34 45.85
CA VAL A 5 2.23 -34.43 44.82
C VAL A 5 0.76 -34.96 44.74
N ARG A 6 0.33 -35.44 43.55
CA ARG A 6 -0.82 -36.32 43.19
C ARG A 6 -2.03 -35.63 42.50
N GLY A 7 -2.57 -36.16 41.39
CA GLY A 7 -2.13 -37.33 40.62
C GLY A 7 -3.09 -37.79 39.51
N ARG A 8 -2.49 -38.58 38.60
CA ARG A 8 -2.98 -39.78 37.88
C ARG A 8 -4.26 -39.70 37.02
N ARG A 9 -4.10 -40.09 35.74
CA ARG A 9 -4.49 -41.42 35.24
C ARG A 9 -3.63 -41.85 34.04
N ARG A 10 -3.34 -43.16 34.02
CA ARG A 10 -2.51 -43.92 33.08
C ARG A 10 -3.42 -44.63 32.07
N ILE A 11 -2.97 -44.82 30.84
CA ILE A 11 -3.16 -46.06 30.05
C ILE A 11 -1.83 -46.39 29.38
N THR A 12 -1.55 -47.70 29.29
CA THR A 12 -0.24 -48.31 29.08
C THR A 12 -0.29 -49.22 27.84
N VAL A 13 0.89 -49.39 27.21
CA VAL A 13 1.37 -50.54 26.39
C VAL A 13 0.91 -50.64 24.93
N LEU A 14 1.83 -50.48 23.97
CA LEU A 14 2.35 -51.65 23.25
C LEU A 14 3.78 -51.47 22.72
N LEU A 15 4.61 -52.41 23.15
CA LEU A 15 5.98 -52.70 22.74
C LEU A 15 5.94 -53.44 21.40
N GLY A 16 6.77 -53.05 20.44
CA GLY A 16 7.00 -53.80 19.20
C GLY A 16 8.42 -53.55 18.71
N ALA A 17 9.32 -54.47 19.09
CA ALA A 17 10.74 -54.40 18.83
C ALA A 17 11.10 -54.63 17.35
N VAL A 18 12.00 -53.80 16.81
CA VAL A 18 13.01 -54.23 15.83
C VAL A 18 14.34 -53.62 16.24
N LEU A 19 15.16 -54.47 16.85
CA LEU A 19 16.59 -54.30 17.08
C LEU A 19 17.24 -54.97 15.87
N LEU A 20 18.06 -54.26 15.09
CA LEU A 20 19.25 -54.79 14.40
C LEU A 20 19.92 -53.72 13.51
N LEU A 21 21.21 -53.50 13.78
CA LEU A 21 22.29 -53.08 12.87
C LEU A 21 22.58 -51.58 12.69
N GLY A 22 23.71 -51.15 13.29
CA GLY A 22 24.61 -50.15 12.70
C GLY A 22 25.19 -49.12 13.67
N PRO A 23 26.50 -49.13 13.98
CA PRO A 23 27.17 -47.98 14.60
C PRO A 23 27.40 -46.92 13.51
N ALA A 24 26.36 -46.14 13.20
CA ALA A 24 26.43 -45.01 12.26
C ALA A 24 25.95 -43.69 12.91
N GLY A 25 26.01 -43.62 14.24
CA GLY A 25 25.48 -42.50 15.04
C GLY A 25 26.50 -41.47 15.51
N LEU A 26 27.65 -41.34 14.83
CA LEU A 26 28.68 -40.33 15.11
C LEU A 26 29.08 -39.55 13.84
N GLY A 27 28.14 -39.36 12.90
CA GLY A 27 28.41 -38.70 11.62
C GLY A 27 27.36 -37.65 11.19
N LEU A 28 26.50 -37.17 12.08
CA LEU A 28 25.41 -36.24 11.73
C LEU A 28 25.49 -34.87 12.44
N HIS A 29 26.62 -34.54 13.04
CA HIS A 29 26.89 -33.21 13.61
C HIS A 29 28.20 -32.60 13.09
N ALA A 30 28.71 -33.08 11.95
CA ALA A 30 29.89 -32.55 11.26
C ALA A 30 29.59 -32.30 9.77
N ALA A 31 28.40 -31.78 9.48
CA ALA A 31 27.89 -31.51 8.14
C ALA A 31 27.65 -30.03 7.75
N PRO A 32 27.91 -28.97 8.56
CA PRO A 32 27.79 -27.60 8.05
C PRO A 32 29.03 -27.12 7.27
N ALA A 33 30.24 -27.28 7.83
CA ALA A 33 31.47 -26.72 7.26
C ALA A 33 31.90 -27.27 5.88
N ALA A 34 31.39 -28.43 5.45
CA ALA A 34 31.70 -29.01 4.14
C ALA A 34 30.87 -28.37 2.99
N GLN A 35 29.73 -27.74 3.32
CA GLN A 35 28.79 -27.20 2.34
C GLN A 35 29.16 -25.77 1.90
N ALA A 36 29.72 -24.96 2.82
CA ALA A 36 30.24 -23.62 2.52
C ALA A 36 31.44 -23.64 1.55
N ALA A 37 32.40 -24.55 1.74
CA ALA A 37 33.56 -24.68 0.85
C ALA A 37 33.16 -25.16 -0.55
N SER A 38 32.13 -26.01 -0.67
CA SER A 38 31.58 -26.39 -1.97
C SER A 38 30.87 -25.25 -2.67
N GLN A 39 30.14 -24.39 -1.93
CA GLN A 39 29.47 -23.24 -2.53
C GLN A 39 30.44 -22.20 -3.07
N LEU A 40 31.55 -21.93 -2.39
CA LEU A 40 32.55 -20.98 -2.90
C LEU A 40 33.23 -21.49 -4.19
N ASP A 41 33.47 -22.80 -4.30
CA ASP A 41 33.99 -23.44 -5.51
C ASP A 41 32.96 -23.39 -6.66
N GLU A 42 31.68 -23.64 -6.37
CA GLU A 42 30.58 -23.52 -7.33
C GLU A 42 30.39 -22.07 -7.80
N ALA A 43 30.43 -21.11 -6.89
CA ALA A 43 30.38 -19.69 -7.18
C ALA A 43 31.56 -19.27 -8.06
N ALA A 44 32.78 -19.70 -7.74
CA ALA A 44 33.97 -19.41 -8.55
C ALA A 44 33.85 -19.99 -9.97
N ALA A 45 33.31 -21.20 -10.12
CA ALA A 45 33.10 -21.81 -11.43
C ALA A 45 32.03 -21.05 -12.25
N ALA A 46 30.94 -20.62 -11.62
CA ALA A 46 29.87 -19.85 -12.28
C ALA A 46 30.30 -18.41 -12.61
N LEU A 47 31.08 -17.78 -11.73
CA LEU A 47 31.57 -16.41 -11.85
C LEU A 47 32.92 -16.31 -12.59
N ALA A 48 33.20 -17.28 -13.49
CA ALA A 48 34.27 -17.12 -14.47
C ALA A 48 34.05 -15.85 -15.32
N GLY A 49 32.79 -15.52 -15.61
CA GLY A 49 32.36 -14.21 -16.11
C GLY A 49 31.86 -13.28 -15.00
N PRO A 50 31.73 -11.96 -15.27
CA PRO A 50 31.04 -11.04 -14.36
C PRO A 50 29.56 -11.44 -14.19
N GLY A 51 28.98 -11.08 -13.05
CA GLY A 51 27.57 -11.37 -12.73
C GLY A 51 27.35 -11.75 -11.27
N VAL A 52 26.21 -12.39 -11.03
CA VAL A 52 25.75 -12.78 -9.68
C VAL A 52 25.49 -14.27 -9.63
N TRP A 53 26.08 -14.94 -8.64
CA TRP A 53 25.78 -16.33 -8.30
C TRP A 53 25.03 -16.38 -6.96
N ARG A 54 23.93 -17.13 -6.93
CA ARG A 54 23.08 -17.29 -5.74
C ARG A 54 23.12 -18.73 -5.26
N GLY A 55 23.55 -18.93 -4.02
CA GLY A 55 23.52 -20.22 -3.34
C GLY A 55 22.09 -20.67 -3.06
N GLU A 56 21.89 -21.98 -3.01
CA GLU A 56 20.59 -22.56 -2.66
C GLU A 56 20.18 -22.13 -1.23
N GLY A 57 18.93 -21.66 -1.11
CA GLY A 57 18.37 -21.23 0.18
C GLY A 57 18.81 -19.85 0.66
N PHE A 58 19.47 -19.05 -0.18
CA PHE A 58 19.79 -17.65 0.15
C PHE A 58 18.50 -16.82 0.15
N GLU A 59 18.24 -16.08 1.22
CA GLU A 59 16.98 -15.34 1.45
C GLU A 59 17.18 -13.83 1.60
N GLY A 60 18.42 -13.36 1.78
CA GLY A 60 18.72 -11.97 2.13
C GLY A 60 18.49 -10.92 1.05
N LEU A 61 18.24 -11.33 -0.19
CA LEU A 61 17.89 -10.45 -1.31
C LEU A 61 16.70 -11.01 -2.07
N THR A 62 15.82 -10.11 -2.51
CA THR A 62 14.69 -10.43 -3.41
C THR A 62 15.18 -10.90 -4.77
N GLU A 63 14.36 -11.65 -5.51
CA GLU A 63 14.76 -12.09 -6.86
C GLU A 63 14.88 -10.88 -7.80
N GLU A 64 14.03 -9.88 -7.62
CA GLU A 64 14.04 -8.61 -8.33
C GLU A 64 15.39 -7.88 -8.16
N THR A 65 15.91 -7.79 -6.94
CA THR A 65 17.25 -7.21 -6.68
C THR A 65 18.34 -7.97 -7.39
N VAL A 66 18.29 -9.31 -7.35
CA VAL A 66 19.29 -10.16 -8.01
C VAL A 66 19.23 -10.00 -9.53
N GLU A 67 18.04 -9.90 -10.13
CA GLU A 67 17.86 -9.64 -11.56
C GLU A 67 18.36 -8.24 -11.95
N LEU A 68 18.10 -7.21 -11.13
CA LEU A 68 18.66 -5.87 -11.35
C LEU A 68 20.19 -5.90 -11.31
N MET A 69 20.79 -6.58 -10.33
CA MET A 69 22.25 -6.74 -10.25
C MET A 69 22.81 -7.47 -11.47
N ARG A 70 22.16 -8.55 -11.93
CA ARG A 70 22.56 -9.28 -13.14
C ARG A 70 22.51 -8.37 -14.37
N ALA A 71 21.42 -7.65 -14.57
CA ALA A 71 21.25 -6.71 -15.68
C ALA A 71 22.27 -5.57 -15.61
N ARG A 72 22.54 -5.04 -14.41
CA ARG A 72 23.50 -3.96 -14.18
C ARG A 72 24.94 -4.39 -14.49
N TYR A 73 25.39 -5.50 -13.92
CA TYR A 73 26.77 -5.98 -14.09
C TYR A 73 27.06 -6.54 -15.48
N ALA A 74 26.04 -6.97 -16.23
CA ALA A 74 26.20 -7.33 -17.63
C ALA A 74 26.60 -6.13 -18.52
N ARG A 75 26.34 -4.90 -18.06
CA ARG A 75 26.61 -3.64 -18.78
C ARG A 75 27.79 -2.85 -18.24
N ALA A 76 28.22 -3.16 -17.01
CA ALA A 76 29.35 -2.48 -16.37
C ALA A 76 30.64 -2.60 -17.21
N GLY A 77 31.39 -1.50 -17.30
CA GLY A 77 32.71 -1.48 -17.92
C GLY A 77 33.74 -2.20 -17.05
N THR A 78 33.60 -2.10 -15.74
CA THR A 78 34.41 -2.81 -14.75
C THR A 78 33.75 -4.14 -14.36
N PRO A 79 34.44 -5.30 -14.49
CA PRO A 79 33.85 -6.58 -14.11
C PRO A 79 33.53 -6.68 -12.62
N VAL A 80 32.26 -6.92 -12.28
CA VAL A 80 31.79 -7.19 -10.92
C VAL A 80 31.31 -8.64 -10.80
N ARG A 81 31.69 -9.31 -9.72
CA ARG A 81 31.34 -10.71 -9.44
C ARG A 81 30.83 -10.81 -8.01
N VAL A 82 29.57 -11.21 -7.86
CA VAL A 82 28.92 -11.31 -6.55
C VAL A 82 28.53 -12.75 -6.27
N ALA A 83 28.96 -13.26 -5.12
CA ALA A 83 28.55 -14.56 -4.62
C ALA A 83 27.68 -14.39 -3.37
N LEU A 84 26.42 -14.85 -3.47
CA LEU A 84 25.46 -14.87 -2.37
C LEU A 84 25.51 -16.28 -1.76
N LEU A 85 26.15 -16.42 -0.60
CA LEU A 85 26.48 -17.72 0.02
C LEU A 85 25.57 -18.02 1.21
N THR A 86 25.25 -19.30 1.42
CA THR A 86 24.52 -19.78 2.60
C THR A 86 25.36 -20.72 3.46
N ASP A 87 24.98 -20.82 4.74
CA ASP A 87 25.53 -21.79 5.69
C ASP A 87 27.06 -21.70 5.85
N THR A 88 27.56 -20.47 5.85
CA THR A 88 28.98 -20.26 6.08
C THR A 88 29.25 -20.25 7.59
N GLU A 89 29.80 -21.34 8.12
CA GLU A 89 30.55 -21.28 9.40
C GLU A 89 31.82 -20.45 9.17
N VAL A 90 31.70 -19.14 8.89
CA VAL A 90 32.86 -18.26 8.69
C VAL A 90 33.61 -18.18 10.01
N PRO A 91 34.83 -18.74 10.13
CA PRO A 91 35.57 -18.68 11.38
C PRO A 91 35.96 -17.21 11.62
N GLY A 92 35.24 -16.53 12.51
CA GLY A 92 35.56 -15.16 12.91
C GLY A 92 35.09 -14.05 11.95
N TYR A 93 34.06 -14.29 11.13
CA TYR A 93 33.39 -13.27 10.30
C TYR A 93 34.27 -12.61 9.21
N ASP A 94 35.29 -13.29 8.68
CA ASP A 94 36.17 -12.75 7.62
C ASP A 94 35.59 -12.96 6.20
N THR A 95 34.47 -12.30 5.89
CA THR A 95 33.86 -12.25 4.54
C THR A 95 34.78 -11.60 3.50
N SER A 96 35.62 -10.65 3.91
CA SER A 96 36.68 -10.08 3.06
C SER A 96 37.72 -11.14 2.65
N GLY A 97 38.04 -12.06 3.57
CA GLY A 97 38.84 -13.25 3.30
C GLY A 97 38.19 -14.16 2.25
N LEU A 98 36.88 -14.37 2.31
CA LEU A 98 36.13 -15.14 1.31
C LEU A 98 36.11 -14.46 -0.06
N ALA A 99 35.90 -13.13 -0.12
CA ALA A 99 35.96 -12.38 -1.37
C ALA A 99 37.35 -12.48 -2.04
N ARG A 100 38.42 -12.43 -1.23
CA ARG A 100 39.79 -12.65 -1.69
C ARG A 100 40.01 -14.09 -2.19
N GLU A 101 39.46 -15.08 -1.50
CA GLU A 101 39.54 -16.48 -1.93
C GLU A 101 38.78 -16.71 -3.25
N LEU A 102 37.58 -16.13 -3.40
CA LEU A 102 36.82 -16.14 -4.65
C LEU A 102 37.64 -15.54 -5.80
N ALA A 103 38.26 -14.38 -5.57
CA ALA A 103 39.12 -13.72 -6.55
C ALA A 103 40.33 -14.59 -6.95
N GLN A 104 40.95 -15.29 -6.00
CA GLN A 104 42.05 -16.21 -6.29
C GLN A 104 41.62 -17.44 -7.10
N LYS A 105 40.41 -17.97 -6.84
CA LYS A 105 39.87 -19.11 -7.58
C LYS A 105 39.48 -18.74 -9.01
N VAL A 106 38.88 -17.57 -9.21
CA VAL A 106 38.49 -17.07 -10.53
C VAL A 106 39.73 -16.63 -11.34
N GLY A 107 40.65 -15.90 -10.71
CA GLY A 107 41.94 -15.54 -11.32
C GLY A 107 41.89 -14.40 -12.35
N GLU A 108 40.80 -13.65 -12.41
CA GLU A 108 40.60 -12.53 -13.34
C GLU A 108 40.57 -11.17 -12.60
N PRO A 109 40.86 -10.05 -13.27
CA PRO A 109 40.64 -8.72 -12.71
C PRO A 109 39.14 -8.42 -12.47
N GLY A 110 38.84 -7.63 -11.46
CA GLY A 110 37.49 -7.16 -11.15
C GLY A 110 37.27 -6.87 -9.66
N LEU A 111 36.03 -6.49 -9.35
CA LEU A 111 35.51 -6.41 -7.99
C LEU A 111 34.82 -7.73 -7.64
N TYR A 112 35.16 -8.27 -6.48
CA TYR A 112 34.57 -9.48 -5.92
C TYR A 112 33.82 -9.13 -4.65
N ILE A 113 32.54 -9.49 -4.58
CA ILE A 113 31.69 -9.26 -3.41
C ILE A 113 31.15 -10.61 -2.95
N VAL A 114 31.17 -10.84 -1.64
CA VAL A 114 30.57 -11.99 -0.98
C VAL A 114 29.56 -11.47 0.03
N HIS A 115 28.29 -11.79 -0.18
CA HIS A 115 27.25 -11.64 0.83
C HIS A 115 26.97 -13.03 1.40
N ALA A 116 27.17 -13.20 2.70
CA ALA A 116 27.10 -14.50 3.34
C ALA A 116 26.02 -14.53 4.42
N GLU A 117 25.16 -15.53 4.37
CA GLU A 117 24.10 -15.76 5.36
C GLU A 117 24.37 -17.00 6.21
N TRP A 118 24.02 -16.92 7.49
CA TRP A 118 24.00 -18.09 8.38
C TRP A 118 22.80 -18.07 9.32
N PRO A 119 22.26 -19.25 9.70
CA PRO A 119 21.10 -19.32 10.58
C PRO A 119 21.34 -18.61 11.92
N ASN A 120 20.41 -17.74 12.30
CA ASN A 120 20.36 -17.19 13.66
C ASN A 120 19.38 -18.03 14.50
N PRO A 121 19.83 -18.74 15.55
CA PRO A 121 18.91 -19.53 16.38
C PRO A 121 17.98 -18.67 17.27
N THR A 122 18.18 -17.36 17.30
CA THR A 122 17.43 -16.43 18.17
C THR A 122 16.52 -15.47 17.41
N GLU A 123 16.63 -15.41 16.09
CA GLU A 123 15.86 -14.53 15.22
C GLU A 123 15.23 -15.35 14.10
N ASP A 124 14.10 -14.87 13.57
CA ASP A 124 13.42 -15.54 12.46
C ASP A 124 14.09 -15.30 11.10
N TYR A 125 15.12 -14.44 11.06
CA TYR A 125 15.92 -14.11 9.89
C TYR A 125 17.39 -14.56 10.08
N PRO A 126 18.10 -14.93 8.98
CA PRO A 126 19.51 -15.25 9.07
C PRO A 126 20.32 -14.01 9.46
N ASN A 127 21.47 -14.24 10.09
CA ASN A 127 22.47 -13.17 10.15
C ASN A 127 23.16 -13.09 8.79
N SER A 128 23.57 -11.88 8.42
CA SER A 128 24.33 -11.63 7.19
C SER A 128 25.64 -10.90 7.48
N ALA A 129 26.60 -11.05 6.57
CA ALA A 129 27.77 -10.18 6.50
C ALA A 129 28.23 -10.03 5.05
N ASP A 130 28.75 -8.85 4.75
CA ASP A 130 29.31 -8.48 3.47
C ASP A 130 30.83 -8.45 3.51
N GLY A 131 31.47 -8.77 2.39
CA GLY A 131 32.90 -8.60 2.20
C GLY A 131 33.24 -8.38 0.74
N TYR A 132 34.22 -7.53 0.49
CA TYR A 132 34.65 -7.17 -0.86
C TYR A 132 36.16 -7.29 -1.03
N TYR A 133 36.57 -7.47 -2.28
CA TYR A 133 37.96 -7.49 -2.67
C TYR A 133 38.13 -7.02 -4.12
N ALA A 134 38.90 -5.96 -4.32
CA ALA A 134 39.25 -5.44 -5.63
C ALA A 134 40.60 -5.98 -6.10
N THR A 135 40.69 -6.45 -7.35
CA THR A 135 41.96 -6.90 -7.94
C THR A 135 42.10 -6.45 -9.38
N GLY A 136 43.26 -5.87 -9.72
CA GLY A 136 43.56 -5.43 -11.08
C GLY A 136 42.66 -4.31 -11.62
N ILE A 137 41.93 -3.61 -10.74
CA ILE A 137 41.11 -2.44 -11.03
C ILE A 137 41.65 -1.21 -10.32
N GLY A 138 41.30 -0.01 -10.79
CA GLY A 138 41.78 1.27 -10.25
C GLY A 138 41.08 1.74 -8.97
N PHE A 139 40.15 0.94 -8.43
CA PHE A 139 39.32 1.28 -7.29
C PHE A 139 39.88 0.64 -6.01
N THR A 140 40.06 1.45 -4.96
CA THR A 140 40.72 1.04 -3.71
C THR A 140 39.72 0.59 -2.63
N ASP A 141 40.20 -0.15 -1.62
CA ASP A 141 39.37 -0.57 -0.49
C ASP A 141 38.77 0.63 0.27
N ASP A 142 39.52 1.72 0.45
CA ASP A 142 39.03 2.94 1.08
C ASP A 142 37.86 3.56 0.29
N GLN A 143 37.91 3.51 -1.04
CA GLN A 143 36.82 3.99 -1.89
C GLN A 143 35.60 3.07 -1.86
N LEU A 144 35.78 1.76 -1.72
CA LEU A 144 34.67 0.82 -1.51
C LEU A 144 33.98 1.05 -0.17
N SER A 145 34.77 1.31 0.88
CA SER A 145 34.22 1.68 2.18
C SER A 145 33.48 3.01 2.11
N ASP A 146 34.05 4.05 1.48
CA ASP A 146 33.37 5.35 1.33
C ASP A 146 32.04 5.20 0.56
N GLU A 147 32.04 4.37 -0.49
CA GLU A 147 30.83 4.04 -1.25
C GLU A 147 29.80 3.28 -0.39
N GLU A 148 30.22 2.24 0.33
CA GLU A 148 29.35 1.53 1.28
C GLU A 148 28.73 2.49 2.30
N PHE A 149 29.53 3.41 2.86
CA PHE A 149 29.06 4.44 3.79
C PHE A 149 28.06 5.40 3.18
N ALA A 150 28.15 5.70 1.88
CA ALA A 150 27.20 6.58 1.19
C ALA A 150 25.79 5.97 1.08
N HIS A 151 25.67 4.65 1.23
CA HIS A 151 24.40 3.92 1.20
C HIS A 151 23.93 3.48 2.60
N ILE A 152 24.56 3.96 3.68
CA ILE A 152 24.11 3.69 5.06
C ILE A 152 23.05 4.71 5.46
N GLY A 153 21.80 4.34 5.23
CA GLY A 153 20.63 5.11 5.68
C GLY A 153 19.35 4.61 5.04
N ILE A 154 18.23 5.25 5.40
CA ILE A 154 16.92 4.87 4.88
C ILE A 154 16.73 5.56 3.54
N GLY A 155 16.55 4.77 2.49
CA GLY A 155 16.29 5.29 1.15
C GLY A 155 17.52 5.83 0.42
N ASP A 156 18.74 5.44 0.82
CA ASP A 156 20.00 5.85 0.16
C ASP A 156 20.44 4.86 -0.95
N GLY A 157 19.52 3.97 -1.37
CA GLY A 157 19.75 2.94 -2.38
C GLY A 157 20.60 1.75 -1.91
N SER A 158 20.92 0.85 -2.85
CA SER A 158 21.73 -0.35 -2.59
C SER A 158 23.18 -0.17 -3.02
N PHE A 159 24.13 -0.38 -2.09
CA PHE A 159 25.57 -0.47 -2.39
C PHE A 159 25.87 -1.43 -3.56
N LEU A 160 25.20 -2.59 -3.59
CA LEU A 160 25.42 -3.60 -4.63
C LEU A 160 25.03 -3.05 -6.02
N LEU A 161 23.99 -2.23 -6.13
CA LEU A 161 23.58 -1.64 -7.41
C LEU A 161 24.39 -0.37 -7.75
N GLY A 162 24.82 0.40 -6.75
CA GLY A 162 25.58 1.65 -6.90
C GLY A 162 27.06 1.46 -7.27
N VAL A 163 27.72 0.41 -6.74
CA VAL A 163 29.18 0.24 -6.84
C VAL A 163 29.72 0.16 -8.28
N ALA A 164 28.92 -0.34 -9.24
CA ALA A 164 29.31 -0.34 -10.64
C ALA A 164 29.41 1.09 -11.20
N ASP A 165 28.45 1.95 -10.86
CA ASP A 165 28.46 3.36 -11.25
C ASP A 165 29.57 4.14 -10.53
N ALA A 166 29.88 3.82 -9.26
CA ALA A 166 30.99 4.47 -8.55
C ALA A 166 32.35 4.28 -9.28
N MET A 167 32.51 3.14 -9.95
CA MET A 167 33.71 2.82 -10.73
C MET A 167 33.66 3.39 -12.16
N ASP A 168 32.51 3.27 -12.83
CA ASP A 168 32.39 3.54 -14.27
C ASP A 168 31.76 4.89 -14.63
N GLN A 169 31.05 5.52 -13.67
CA GLN A 169 30.28 6.76 -13.81
C GLN A 169 29.31 6.75 -14.99
N ASP A 170 28.68 5.62 -15.25
CA ASP A 170 27.82 5.41 -16.40
C ASP A 170 26.38 5.87 -16.16
N LEU A 171 25.89 5.91 -14.91
CA LEU A 171 24.60 6.49 -14.54
C LEU A 171 24.73 7.88 -13.94
N SER A 172 25.56 8.08 -12.91
CA SER A 172 25.69 9.37 -12.21
C SER A 172 26.05 10.53 -13.14
N ALA A 173 26.89 10.29 -14.16
CA ALA A 173 27.24 11.30 -15.14
C ALA A 173 26.11 11.64 -16.14
N GLN A 174 25.09 10.78 -16.25
CA GLN A 174 23.93 10.95 -17.13
C GLN A 174 22.70 11.53 -16.40
N ILE A 175 22.74 11.63 -15.07
CA ILE A 175 21.63 12.16 -14.29
C ILE A 175 21.29 13.59 -14.76
N PRO A 176 20.02 13.85 -15.09
CA PRO A 176 19.64 15.12 -15.71
C PRO A 176 19.80 16.28 -14.74
N THR A 177 20.58 17.29 -15.15
CA THR A 177 20.77 18.56 -14.43
C THR A 177 20.24 19.77 -15.21
N GLU A 178 19.66 19.54 -16.38
CA GLU A 178 19.04 20.57 -17.23
C GLU A 178 17.65 20.11 -17.72
N PHE A 179 16.85 21.06 -18.18
CA PHE A 179 15.59 20.79 -18.87
C PHE A 179 15.83 20.68 -20.38
N GLY A 180 15.05 19.86 -21.09
CA GLY A 180 15.09 19.74 -22.55
C GLY A 180 15.27 18.31 -23.03
N GLU A 181 16.02 18.13 -24.11
CA GLU A 181 16.43 16.81 -24.59
C GLU A 181 17.29 16.13 -23.52
N GLY A 182 16.89 14.93 -23.06
CA GLY A 182 17.58 14.21 -21.99
C GLY A 182 17.10 14.53 -20.57
N ARG A 183 15.97 15.22 -20.39
CA ARG A 183 15.37 15.46 -19.05
C ARG A 183 14.92 14.19 -18.32
N PHE A 184 14.84 13.06 -19.03
CA PHE A 184 14.49 11.76 -18.47
C PHE A 184 15.66 10.80 -18.63
N LEU A 185 16.03 10.14 -17.54
CA LEU A 185 16.95 9.01 -17.50
C LEU A 185 16.19 7.82 -16.92
N VAL A 186 16.20 6.71 -17.65
CA VAL A 186 15.81 5.41 -17.11
C VAL A 186 16.99 4.47 -17.30
N ASP A 187 17.48 3.90 -16.21
CA ASP A 187 18.54 2.89 -16.27
C ASP A 187 18.06 1.69 -17.09
N PRO A 188 18.79 1.28 -18.15
CA PRO A 188 18.42 0.12 -18.95
C PRO A 188 18.27 -1.18 -18.16
N ALA A 189 18.91 -1.32 -16.99
CA ALA A 189 18.70 -2.47 -16.10
C ALA A 189 17.29 -2.48 -15.51
N VAL A 190 16.74 -1.31 -15.15
CA VAL A 190 15.36 -1.18 -14.65
C VAL A 190 14.37 -1.59 -15.72
N THR A 191 14.52 -1.12 -16.96
CA THR A 191 13.60 -1.50 -18.06
C THR A 191 13.72 -2.97 -18.46
N GLU A 192 14.88 -3.62 -18.28
CA GLU A 192 15.01 -5.04 -18.55
C GLU A 192 14.22 -5.89 -17.55
N VAL A 193 14.26 -5.53 -16.26
CA VAL A 193 13.57 -6.25 -15.19
C VAL A 193 12.09 -5.87 -15.11
N PHE A 194 11.78 -4.59 -15.33
CA PHE A 194 10.44 -4.00 -15.31
C PHE A 194 10.15 -3.30 -16.65
N PRO A 195 9.71 -4.02 -17.68
CA PRO A 195 9.51 -3.47 -19.03
C PRO A 195 8.57 -2.28 -19.12
N GLU A 196 7.62 -2.17 -18.20
CA GLU A 196 6.69 -1.04 -18.07
C GLU A 196 7.39 0.24 -17.61
N LEU A 197 8.51 0.13 -16.88
CA LEU A 197 9.32 1.23 -16.39
C LEU A 197 10.35 1.64 -17.45
N SER A 198 9.94 2.54 -18.34
CA SER A 198 10.71 2.93 -19.51
C SER A 198 10.77 4.44 -19.71
N THR A 199 11.69 4.92 -20.54
CA THR A 199 11.73 6.33 -20.95
C THR A 199 10.43 6.75 -21.65
N GLU A 200 9.79 5.85 -22.42
CA GLU A 200 8.51 6.11 -23.09
C GLU A 200 7.37 6.36 -22.08
N LEU A 201 7.35 5.64 -20.95
CA LEU A 201 6.43 5.90 -19.85
C LEU A 201 6.60 7.34 -19.34
N LEU A 202 7.83 7.77 -19.07
CA LEU A 202 8.11 9.12 -18.58
C LEU A 202 7.75 10.19 -19.62
N GLU A 203 8.10 9.98 -20.88
CA GLU A 203 7.76 10.89 -21.99
C GLU A 203 6.25 11.06 -22.15
N THR A 204 5.50 9.96 -22.08
CA THR A 204 4.04 9.97 -22.19
C THR A 204 3.39 10.65 -20.98
N THR A 205 3.83 10.28 -19.78
CA THR A 205 3.25 10.75 -18.52
C THR A 205 3.46 12.25 -18.32
N PHE A 206 4.61 12.77 -18.76
CA PHE A 206 5.03 14.16 -18.57
C PHE A 206 5.06 14.97 -19.88
N ALA A 207 4.32 14.55 -20.91
CA ALA A 207 4.31 15.20 -22.24
C ALA A 207 3.97 16.71 -22.20
N GLY A 208 3.16 17.15 -21.22
CA GLY A 208 2.76 18.55 -21.03
C GLY A 208 3.63 19.36 -20.06
N LEU A 209 4.68 18.77 -19.47
CA LEU A 209 5.42 19.34 -18.35
C LEU A 209 6.90 19.54 -18.73
N PRO A 210 7.26 20.66 -19.39
CA PRO A 210 8.62 20.88 -19.90
C PRO A 210 9.67 21.10 -18.82
N GLN A 211 9.26 21.49 -17.61
CA GLN A 211 10.13 21.81 -16.48
C GLN A 211 10.22 20.66 -15.48
N VAL A 212 10.08 19.42 -15.95
CA VAL A 212 10.23 18.22 -15.12
C VAL A 212 11.40 17.41 -15.61
N ARG A 213 12.25 16.98 -14.68
CA ARG A 213 13.34 16.05 -14.93
C ARG A 213 13.26 14.86 -13.99
N ILE A 214 13.48 13.66 -14.50
CA ILE A 214 13.30 12.43 -13.72
C ILE A 214 14.45 11.48 -14.01
N ALA A 215 15.04 10.92 -12.96
CA ALA A 215 15.97 9.81 -13.05
C ALA A 215 15.34 8.60 -12.35
N LEU A 216 15.15 7.50 -13.08
CA LEU A 216 14.73 6.21 -12.54
C LEU A 216 15.87 5.21 -12.72
N VAL A 217 16.51 4.81 -11.64
CA VAL A 217 17.80 4.10 -11.68
C VAL A 217 17.80 2.90 -10.74
N SER A 218 18.52 1.83 -11.11
CA SER A 218 18.70 0.69 -10.20
C SER A 218 19.65 1.05 -9.06
N GLY A 219 20.68 1.84 -9.34
CA GLY A 219 21.55 2.43 -8.34
C GLY A 219 22.65 3.27 -8.98
N PHE A 220 23.03 4.37 -8.33
CA PHE A 220 24.18 5.19 -8.72
C PHE A 220 25.18 5.26 -7.58
N GLY A 221 26.41 5.64 -7.89
CA GLY A 221 27.48 5.72 -6.91
C GLY A 221 27.56 7.08 -6.23
N GLY A 222 28.03 7.06 -4.98
CA GLY A 222 28.14 8.24 -4.12
C GLY A 222 26.85 8.63 -3.39
N ASP A 223 26.89 9.81 -2.78
CA ASP A 223 25.86 10.32 -1.87
C ASP A 223 24.59 10.78 -2.62
N GLN A 224 23.44 10.18 -2.27
CA GLN A 224 22.14 10.54 -2.83
C GLN A 224 21.78 12.01 -2.62
N ASP A 225 22.08 12.58 -1.45
CA ASP A 225 21.77 13.98 -1.16
C ASP A 225 22.56 14.91 -2.08
N ALA A 226 23.80 14.55 -2.44
CA ALA A 226 24.61 15.32 -3.37
C ALA A 226 24.04 15.29 -4.80
N VAL A 227 23.56 14.12 -5.23
CA VAL A 227 22.91 13.95 -6.54
C VAL A 227 21.56 14.66 -6.59
N ALA A 228 20.71 14.49 -5.57
CA ALA A 228 19.45 15.20 -5.43
C ALA A 228 19.65 16.72 -5.36
N ALA A 229 20.70 17.20 -4.68
CA ALA A 229 21.04 18.62 -4.65
C ALA A 229 21.39 19.13 -6.06
N ALA A 230 22.24 18.41 -6.81
CA ALA A 230 22.58 18.75 -8.19
C ALA A 230 21.34 18.74 -9.11
N MET A 231 20.49 17.72 -8.99
CA MET A 231 19.18 17.63 -9.64
C MET A 231 18.17 18.65 -9.14
N SER A 232 18.43 19.43 -8.09
CA SER A 232 17.55 20.51 -7.62
C SER A 232 18.05 21.89 -8.03
N GLU A 233 19.26 21.99 -8.56
CA GLU A 233 19.82 23.27 -8.99
C GLU A 233 19.01 23.85 -10.16
N ASN A 234 18.69 25.15 -10.06
CA ASN A 234 18.06 25.93 -11.14
C ASN A 234 16.66 25.45 -11.58
N LEU A 235 15.88 24.80 -10.72
CA LEU A 235 14.50 24.38 -11.07
C LEU A 235 13.57 25.54 -11.47
N GLY A 236 13.79 26.75 -10.93
CA GLY A 236 12.88 27.88 -11.15
C GLY A 236 11.59 27.76 -10.35
N GLU A 237 10.58 28.58 -10.65
CA GLU A 237 9.33 28.62 -9.87
C GLU A 237 8.42 27.40 -10.15
N GLY A 238 8.36 26.94 -11.40
CA GLY A 238 7.49 25.83 -11.83
C GLY A 238 8.24 24.53 -12.17
N GLY A 239 9.52 24.42 -11.82
CA GLY A 239 10.31 23.24 -12.12
C GLY A 239 10.30 22.21 -11.00
N ALA A 240 10.34 20.94 -11.36
CA ALA A 240 10.43 19.83 -10.45
C ALA A 240 11.48 18.81 -10.91
N MET A 241 12.00 18.06 -9.96
CA MET A 241 12.81 16.89 -10.20
C MET A 241 12.31 15.70 -9.38
N ALA A 242 12.53 14.49 -9.87
CA ALA A 242 12.40 13.27 -9.08
C ALA A 242 13.61 12.37 -9.35
N LEU A 243 14.28 11.94 -8.28
CA LEU A 243 15.27 10.88 -8.29
C LEU A 243 14.63 9.65 -7.66
N ILE A 244 14.54 8.57 -8.43
CA ILE A 244 13.85 7.34 -8.05
C ILE A 244 14.87 6.22 -8.15
N GLN A 245 15.21 5.61 -7.02
CA GLN A 245 16.29 4.63 -6.92
C GLN A 245 15.82 3.36 -6.19
N TRP A 246 16.21 2.19 -6.69
CA TRP A 246 15.93 0.92 -6.01
C TRP A 246 16.60 0.86 -4.63
N TYR A 247 15.82 0.49 -3.62
CA TYR A 247 16.22 0.32 -2.23
C TYR A 247 15.52 -0.91 -1.67
N ASP A 248 16.31 -1.92 -1.29
CA ASP A 248 15.86 -3.23 -0.82
C ASP A 248 14.90 -3.96 -1.79
N ASP A 249 13.59 -3.79 -1.64
CA ASP A 249 12.55 -4.42 -2.45
C ASP A 249 11.65 -3.44 -3.22
N ASP A 250 11.84 -2.13 -3.00
CA ASP A 250 11.01 -1.05 -3.54
C ASP A 250 11.86 0.08 -4.15
N PHE A 251 11.20 1.06 -4.75
CA PHE A 251 11.86 2.30 -5.19
C PHE A 251 11.72 3.38 -4.12
N SER A 252 12.86 3.88 -3.65
CA SER A 252 12.93 5.13 -2.91
C SER A 252 12.75 6.33 -3.84
N VAL A 253 12.13 7.41 -3.34
CA VAL A 253 11.84 8.61 -4.11
C VAL A 253 12.33 9.85 -3.37
N ALA A 254 13.19 10.64 -4.02
CA ALA A 254 13.60 11.96 -3.58
C ALA A 254 13.11 13.02 -4.56
N ILE A 255 12.41 14.04 -4.05
CA ILE A 255 11.79 15.09 -4.89
C ILE A 255 12.39 16.46 -4.58
N GLY A 256 12.61 17.25 -5.63
CA GLY A 256 12.93 18.67 -5.53
C GLY A 256 11.90 19.51 -6.27
N THR A 257 11.46 20.62 -5.68
CA THR A 257 10.44 21.49 -6.29
C THR A 257 10.82 22.97 -6.25
N GLY A 258 10.35 23.69 -7.27
CA GLY A 258 10.32 25.14 -7.31
C GLY A 258 9.29 25.75 -6.36
N SER A 259 9.44 27.03 -6.03
CA SER A 259 8.60 27.71 -5.04
C SER A 259 7.12 27.90 -5.43
N GLY A 260 6.76 27.67 -6.69
CA GLY A 260 5.39 27.78 -7.20
C GLY A 260 4.64 26.45 -7.25
N LEU A 261 5.26 25.35 -6.80
CA LEU A 261 4.70 24.01 -6.80
C LEU A 261 4.39 23.55 -5.36
N PRO A 262 3.64 22.43 -5.20
CA PRO A 262 3.45 21.81 -3.89
C PRO A 262 4.77 21.49 -3.17
N THR A 263 4.71 21.34 -1.85
CA THR A 263 5.87 21.01 -1.02
C THR A 263 6.42 19.62 -1.32
N ILE A 264 7.72 19.44 -1.13
CA ILE A 264 8.44 18.17 -1.32
C ILE A 264 7.70 17.02 -0.61
N ASP A 265 7.46 17.15 0.70
CA ASP A 265 6.74 16.14 1.50
C ASP A 265 5.36 15.76 0.91
N SER A 266 4.67 16.70 0.28
CA SER A 266 3.36 16.44 -0.34
C SER A 266 3.49 15.70 -1.66
N LEU A 267 4.52 16.01 -2.45
CA LEU A 267 4.77 15.30 -3.71
C LEU A 267 5.33 13.90 -3.48
N GLU A 268 6.18 13.73 -2.46
CA GLU A 268 6.66 12.40 -2.05
C GLU A 268 5.48 11.53 -1.64
N ALA A 269 4.55 12.09 -0.85
CA ALA A 269 3.32 11.40 -0.47
C ALA A 269 2.40 11.05 -1.66
N VAL A 270 2.42 11.84 -2.74
CA VAL A 270 1.64 11.54 -3.96
C VAL A 270 2.21 10.32 -4.71
N VAL A 271 3.54 10.18 -4.73
CA VAL A 271 4.21 9.07 -5.42
C VAL A 271 4.17 7.79 -4.58
N ALA A 272 4.62 7.87 -3.32
CA ALA A 272 4.87 6.73 -2.45
C ALA A 272 3.79 6.49 -1.37
N GLY A 273 2.77 7.35 -1.30
CA GLY A 273 1.75 7.26 -0.24
C GLY A 273 2.25 7.84 1.09
N SER A 274 1.47 7.66 2.17
CA SER A 274 1.84 8.19 3.48
C SER A 274 2.85 7.29 4.20
N GLY A 275 4.14 7.64 4.21
CA GLY A 275 5.17 6.79 4.83
C GLY A 275 6.60 7.20 4.54
N ILE A 276 7.54 6.26 4.75
CA ILE A 276 8.86 6.30 4.10
C ILE A 276 8.58 6.29 2.58
N ALA A 277 9.30 7.10 1.81
CA ALA A 277 9.02 7.33 0.39
C ALA A 277 9.42 6.14 -0.50
N GLU A 278 8.88 4.96 -0.22
CA GLU A 278 9.09 3.69 -0.92
C GLU A 278 7.84 3.33 -1.74
N VAL A 279 8.03 2.89 -2.98
CA VAL A 279 6.94 2.50 -3.89
C VAL A 279 7.29 1.23 -4.65
N THR A 280 6.35 0.28 -4.67
CA THR A 280 6.56 -0.97 -5.39
C THR A 280 6.65 -0.73 -6.90
N PRO A 281 7.36 -1.57 -7.66
CA PRO A 281 7.48 -1.41 -9.11
C PRO A 281 6.13 -1.37 -9.84
N ALA A 282 5.17 -2.15 -9.35
CA ALA A 282 3.83 -2.22 -9.92
C ALA A 282 3.00 -0.94 -9.68
N GLU A 283 3.26 -0.23 -8.59
CA GLU A 283 2.53 0.98 -8.21
C GLU A 283 3.16 2.26 -8.79
N LEU A 284 4.46 2.21 -9.10
CA LEU A 284 5.23 3.35 -9.58
C LEU A 284 4.63 4.04 -10.82
N PRO A 285 4.13 3.35 -11.87
CA PRO A 285 3.48 4.03 -12.99
C PRO A 285 2.26 4.87 -12.56
N GLY A 286 1.47 4.35 -11.61
CA GLY A 286 0.35 5.08 -11.03
C GLY A 286 0.80 6.29 -10.21
N GLY A 287 1.86 6.13 -9.40
CA GLY A 287 2.48 7.22 -8.64
C GLY A 287 3.03 8.33 -9.54
N LEU A 288 3.72 7.98 -10.63
CA LEU A 288 4.24 8.93 -11.63
C LEU A 288 3.12 9.70 -12.33
N ALA A 289 2.01 9.03 -12.66
CA ALA A 289 0.84 9.69 -13.25
C ALA A 289 0.18 10.68 -12.27
N ARG A 290 0.12 10.35 -10.97
CA ARG A 290 -0.37 11.27 -9.94
C ARG A 290 0.60 12.43 -9.72
N LEU A 291 1.91 12.20 -9.76
CA LEU A 291 2.92 13.26 -9.70
C LEU A 291 2.77 14.23 -10.88
N ALA A 292 2.62 13.73 -12.11
CA ALA A 292 2.35 14.57 -13.27
C ALA A 292 1.08 15.41 -13.10
N LEU A 293 0.03 14.84 -12.50
CA LEU A 293 -1.19 15.58 -12.19
C LEU A 293 -0.95 16.67 -11.13
N ALA A 294 -0.18 16.38 -10.08
CA ALA A 294 0.16 17.33 -9.01
C ALA A 294 1.12 18.45 -9.44
N LEU A 295 1.88 18.23 -10.52
CA LEU A 295 2.75 19.23 -11.14
C LEU A 295 2.05 20.01 -12.27
N GLY A 296 0.87 19.55 -12.67
CA GLY A 296 0.08 20.11 -13.77
C GLY A 296 -0.82 21.28 -13.34
N PRO A 297 -1.87 21.56 -14.14
CA PRO A 297 -2.89 22.52 -13.77
C PRO A 297 -3.58 22.16 -12.45
N PRO A 298 -4.14 23.13 -11.71
CA PRO A 298 -4.86 22.86 -10.47
C PRO A 298 -5.95 21.80 -10.67
N ILE A 299 -6.04 20.84 -9.75
CA ILE A 299 -6.97 19.70 -9.87
C ILE A 299 -8.45 20.14 -9.97
N THR A 300 -8.79 21.29 -9.38
CA THR A 300 -10.13 21.88 -9.49
C THR A 300 -10.44 22.37 -10.90
N ASP A 301 -9.43 22.85 -11.63
CA ASP A 301 -9.58 23.29 -13.02
C ASP A 301 -9.72 22.07 -13.94
N VAL A 302 -8.90 21.03 -13.72
CA VAL A 302 -9.03 19.74 -14.40
C VAL A 302 -10.44 19.16 -14.23
N ALA A 303 -10.96 19.14 -13.01
CA ALA A 303 -12.30 18.66 -12.72
C ALA A 303 -13.39 19.53 -13.37
N ARG A 304 -13.23 20.86 -13.38
CA ARG A 304 -14.17 21.79 -14.01
C ARG A 304 -14.23 21.57 -15.53
N ASP A 305 -13.08 21.43 -16.17
CA ASP A 305 -12.99 21.17 -17.61
C ASP A 305 -13.59 19.81 -17.97
N GLY A 306 -13.34 18.78 -17.16
CA GLY A 306 -13.96 17.46 -17.31
C GLY A 306 -15.49 17.51 -17.19
N LEU A 307 -16.01 18.22 -16.18
CA LEU A 307 -17.45 18.36 -15.96
C LEU A 307 -18.14 19.25 -17.00
N ALA A 308 -17.42 20.14 -17.69
CA ALA A 308 -17.98 20.91 -18.78
C ALA A 308 -18.42 20.03 -19.98
N GLY A 309 -17.85 18.84 -20.13
CA GLY A 309 -18.18 17.88 -21.19
C GLY A 309 -19.20 16.82 -20.80
N SER A 310 -19.37 16.54 -19.50
CA SER A 310 -20.21 15.45 -18.97
C SER A 310 -20.59 15.72 -17.51
N PRO A 311 -21.81 15.35 -17.04
CA PRO A 311 -22.16 15.46 -15.62
C PRO A 311 -21.35 14.52 -14.71
N LEU A 312 -20.59 13.57 -15.28
CA LEU A 312 -19.72 12.67 -14.55
C LEU A 312 -18.29 12.78 -15.08
N PHE A 313 -17.36 13.08 -14.20
CA PHE A 313 -15.94 13.08 -14.47
C PHE A 313 -15.22 12.11 -13.52
N VAL A 314 -14.52 11.13 -14.06
CA VAL A 314 -13.63 10.24 -13.30
C VAL A 314 -12.22 10.47 -13.78
N HIS A 315 -11.36 11.01 -12.92
CA HIS A 315 -9.96 11.19 -13.29
C HIS A 315 -9.30 9.83 -13.51
N PRO A 316 -8.45 9.62 -14.55
CA PRO A 316 -7.83 8.32 -14.82
C PRO A 316 -7.08 7.72 -13.62
N THR A 317 -6.39 8.54 -12.84
CA THR A 317 -5.67 8.10 -11.62
C THR A 317 -6.57 7.86 -10.40
N ALA A 318 -7.86 8.18 -10.49
CA ALA A 318 -8.89 7.88 -9.50
C ALA A 318 -9.92 6.87 -10.03
N SER A 319 -9.61 6.20 -11.14
CA SER A 319 -10.42 5.11 -11.68
C SER A 319 -10.18 3.83 -10.88
N ASP A 320 -11.21 3.00 -10.74
CA ASP A 320 -11.09 1.66 -10.17
C ASP A 320 -10.66 0.61 -11.21
N GLY A 321 -10.57 0.99 -12.49
CA GLY A 321 -10.24 0.10 -13.62
C GLY A 321 -11.28 -0.96 -13.93
N ALA A 322 -12.21 -1.23 -13.00
CA ALA A 322 -13.31 -2.18 -13.15
C ALA A 322 -14.56 -1.53 -13.75
N THR A 323 -14.78 -0.24 -13.50
CA THR A 323 -15.93 0.50 -14.04
C THR A 323 -15.64 0.94 -15.47
N THR A 324 -16.40 0.41 -16.43
CA THR A 324 -16.17 0.61 -17.87
C THR A 324 -16.69 1.97 -18.36
N GLU A 325 -16.19 2.44 -19.51
CA GLU A 325 -16.67 3.68 -20.13
C GLU A 325 -18.18 3.65 -20.41
N ALA A 326 -18.72 2.53 -20.90
CA ALA A 326 -20.15 2.35 -21.12
C ALA A 326 -20.98 2.42 -19.83
N GLN A 327 -20.42 1.95 -18.71
CA GLN A 327 -21.05 2.11 -17.38
C GLN A 327 -21.04 3.57 -16.95
N LEU A 328 -19.91 4.26 -17.10
CA LEU A 328 -19.78 5.68 -16.77
C LEU A 328 -20.77 6.53 -17.59
N ASP A 329 -20.91 6.25 -18.89
CA ASP A 329 -21.89 6.94 -19.76
C ASP A 329 -23.34 6.72 -19.29
N ALA A 330 -23.69 5.51 -18.88
CA ALA A 330 -25.01 5.20 -18.37
C ALA A 330 -25.28 5.91 -17.03
N TYR A 331 -24.28 5.98 -16.14
CA TYR A 331 -24.35 6.77 -14.91
C TYR A 331 -24.49 8.27 -15.20
N ALA A 332 -23.70 8.80 -16.13
CA ALA A 332 -23.77 10.21 -16.55
C ALA A 332 -25.17 10.58 -17.06
N ALA A 333 -25.80 9.72 -17.87
CA ALA A 333 -27.16 9.93 -18.37
C ALA A 333 -28.21 9.98 -17.25
N SER A 334 -28.10 9.10 -16.24
CA SER A 334 -29.00 9.10 -15.07
C SER A 334 -28.84 10.39 -14.24
N LEU A 335 -27.59 10.82 -14.01
CA LEU A 335 -27.28 12.04 -13.25
C LEU A 335 -27.74 13.33 -13.96
N ALA A 336 -27.62 13.39 -15.29
CA ALA A 336 -28.16 14.50 -16.09
C ALA A 336 -29.70 14.58 -16.05
N GLY A 337 -30.38 13.46 -15.84
CA GLY A 337 -31.84 13.39 -15.76
C GLY A 337 -32.44 13.86 -14.43
N ALA A 338 -31.61 14.12 -13.42
CA ALA A 338 -32.05 14.62 -12.11
C ALA A 338 -32.58 16.06 -12.19
N ASP A 339 -33.53 16.41 -11.30
CA ASP A 339 -34.04 17.78 -11.13
C ASP A 339 -33.87 18.23 -9.67
N PRO A 340 -32.86 19.09 -9.36
CA PRO A 340 -31.90 19.69 -10.29
C PRO A 340 -30.83 18.70 -10.77
N PRO A 341 -30.15 18.98 -11.91
CA PRO A 341 -29.07 18.14 -12.42
C PRO A 341 -27.96 17.94 -11.39
N VAL A 342 -27.36 16.74 -11.40
CA VAL A 342 -26.28 16.36 -10.48
C VAL A 342 -24.99 16.21 -11.28
N GLU A 343 -23.95 16.88 -10.81
CA GLU A 343 -22.58 16.76 -11.29
C GLU A 343 -21.74 15.98 -10.28
N VAL A 344 -20.89 15.07 -10.77
CA VAL A 344 -20.08 14.17 -9.96
C VAL A 344 -18.65 14.13 -10.48
N ALA A 345 -17.68 14.42 -9.62
CA ALA A 345 -16.26 14.25 -9.92
C ALA A 345 -15.61 13.22 -8.99
N PHE A 346 -14.76 12.34 -9.53
CA PHE A 346 -13.86 11.46 -8.79
C PHE A 346 -12.42 11.92 -9.02
N LEU A 347 -11.75 12.35 -7.96
CA LEU A 347 -10.39 12.91 -8.01
C LEU A 347 -9.49 12.19 -6.99
N PRO A 348 -8.18 12.04 -7.26
CA PRO A 348 -7.26 11.44 -6.30
C PRO A 348 -7.03 12.37 -5.09
N SER A 349 -7.13 11.82 -3.88
CA SER A 349 -7.14 12.57 -2.62
C SER A 349 -5.79 13.22 -2.30
N ASP A 350 -4.71 12.49 -2.55
CA ASP A 350 -3.31 12.92 -2.40
C ASP A 350 -2.98 14.14 -3.27
N VAL A 351 -3.39 14.14 -4.55
CA VAL A 351 -3.17 15.28 -5.45
C VAL A 351 -4.04 16.48 -5.05
N ALA A 352 -5.27 16.23 -4.58
CA ALA A 352 -6.10 17.29 -4.02
C ALA A 352 -5.49 17.89 -2.75
N GLU A 353 -4.85 17.08 -1.90
CA GLU A 353 -4.08 17.57 -0.75
C GLU A 353 -2.90 18.42 -1.19
N ALA A 354 -2.11 17.96 -2.16
CA ALA A 354 -0.93 18.67 -2.64
C ALA A 354 -1.28 20.07 -3.19
N HIS A 355 -2.38 20.20 -3.94
CA HIS A 355 -2.80 21.48 -4.51
C HIS A 355 -3.52 22.42 -3.53
N LEU A 356 -4.36 21.89 -2.64
CA LEU A 356 -5.29 22.69 -1.84
C LEU A 356 -4.94 22.73 -0.35
N GLY A 357 -4.07 21.83 0.10
CA GLY A 357 -3.74 21.58 1.49
C GLY A 357 -4.83 20.80 2.24
N LEU A 358 -4.42 20.17 3.34
CA LEU A 358 -5.30 19.35 4.18
C LEU A 358 -6.52 20.13 4.74
N ASP A 359 -6.36 21.43 5.02
CA ASP A 359 -7.45 22.26 5.53
C ASP A 359 -8.64 22.34 4.56
N ALA A 360 -8.38 22.33 3.24
CA ALA A 360 -9.43 22.33 2.23
C ALA A 360 -10.15 20.99 2.14
N LEU A 361 -9.44 19.88 2.33
CA LEU A 361 -10.02 18.52 2.34
C LEU A 361 -10.96 18.30 3.53
N ILE A 362 -10.62 18.90 4.68
CA ILE A 362 -11.41 18.83 5.90
C ILE A 362 -12.73 19.59 5.77
N ASP A 363 -12.76 20.67 4.98
CA ASP A 363 -13.99 21.38 4.67
C ASP A 363 -14.83 20.58 3.65
N SER A 364 -15.97 20.08 4.12
CA SER A 364 -16.93 19.29 3.34
C SER A 364 -17.51 19.98 2.10
N SER A 365 -17.13 21.23 1.81
CA SER A 365 -17.58 21.98 0.65
C SER A 365 -16.46 22.69 -0.12
N ALA A 366 -15.25 22.84 0.42
CA ALA A 366 -14.24 23.72 -0.19
C ALA A 366 -13.81 23.26 -1.59
N VAL A 367 -13.54 21.97 -1.79
CA VAL A 367 -13.14 21.43 -3.10
C VAL A 367 -14.27 21.58 -4.13
N ALA A 368 -15.49 21.16 -3.76
CA ALA A 368 -16.65 21.29 -4.64
C ALA A 368 -16.99 22.76 -4.96
N ALA A 369 -16.87 23.67 -3.99
CA ALA A 369 -17.06 25.10 -4.19
C ALA A 369 -15.99 25.69 -5.11
N GLY A 370 -14.73 25.26 -4.99
CA GLY A 370 -13.65 25.67 -5.89
C GLY A 370 -13.90 25.26 -7.34
N ILE A 371 -14.49 24.08 -7.58
CA ILE A 371 -14.86 23.61 -8.92
C ILE A 371 -16.06 24.40 -9.47
N ALA A 372 -17.11 24.58 -8.66
CA ALA A 372 -18.31 25.32 -9.04
C ALA A 372 -18.04 26.81 -9.35
N GLY A 373 -17.02 27.40 -8.73
CA GLY A 373 -16.56 28.78 -8.94
C GLY A 373 -17.49 29.87 -8.37
N ASP A 374 -17.08 31.14 -8.54
CA ASP A 374 -17.78 32.33 -8.00
C ASP A 374 -19.19 32.56 -8.60
N GLY A 375 -19.51 31.85 -9.68
CA GLY A 375 -20.79 31.96 -10.40
C GLY A 375 -21.97 31.31 -9.68
N GLY A 376 -21.73 30.57 -8.58
CA GLY A 376 -22.78 30.00 -7.75
C GLY A 376 -23.83 29.24 -8.57
N GLY A 377 -23.37 28.36 -9.47
CA GLY A 377 -24.26 27.47 -10.18
C GLY A 377 -25.17 26.78 -9.17
N SER A 378 -26.48 26.96 -9.30
CA SER A 378 -27.50 26.38 -8.42
C SER A 378 -27.62 24.85 -8.56
N GLY A 379 -26.57 24.20 -9.07
CA GLY A 379 -26.51 22.77 -9.35
C GLY A 379 -25.96 21.99 -8.16
N ASN A 380 -26.37 20.74 -8.08
CA ASN A 380 -25.87 19.80 -7.08
C ASN A 380 -24.54 19.23 -7.59
N LEU A 381 -23.42 19.53 -6.92
CA LEU A 381 -22.10 19.03 -7.28
C LEU A 381 -21.50 18.26 -6.11
N VAL A 382 -21.00 17.05 -6.39
CA VAL A 382 -20.22 16.25 -5.45
C VAL A 382 -18.87 15.88 -6.03
N VAL A 383 -17.85 15.96 -5.18
CA VAL A 383 -16.49 15.52 -5.45
C VAL A 383 -16.17 14.40 -4.46
N TYR A 384 -15.96 13.20 -4.99
CA TYR A 384 -15.43 12.06 -4.27
C TYR A 384 -13.91 12.08 -4.40
N LEU A 385 -13.24 12.12 -3.26
CA LEU A 385 -11.79 12.11 -3.19
C LEU A 385 -11.32 10.73 -2.80
N ILE A 386 -10.54 10.14 -3.70
CA ILE A 386 -10.25 8.72 -3.75
C ILE A 386 -8.85 8.48 -3.25
N ASP A 387 -8.74 7.52 -2.35
CA ASP A 387 -7.50 6.90 -1.95
C ASP A 387 -7.30 5.66 -2.83
N PRO A 388 -6.40 5.74 -3.84
CA PRO A 388 -6.20 4.66 -4.80
C PRO A 388 -5.51 3.45 -4.17
N GLU A 389 -4.65 3.65 -3.16
CA GLU A 389 -3.94 2.59 -2.44
C GLU A 389 -4.93 1.69 -1.70
N TYR A 390 -5.83 2.29 -0.93
CA TYR A 390 -6.86 1.56 -0.17
C TYR A 390 -8.15 1.33 -0.96
N ARG A 391 -8.18 1.70 -2.25
CA ARG A 391 -9.30 1.54 -3.20
C ARG A 391 -10.64 1.99 -2.60
N ARG A 392 -10.68 3.22 -2.08
CA ARG A 392 -11.85 3.73 -1.35
C ARG A 392 -12.06 5.23 -1.48
N VAL A 393 -13.28 5.66 -1.18
CA VAL A 393 -13.63 7.08 -1.02
C VAL A 393 -13.26 7.56 0.39
N ASP A 394 -12.22 8.38 0.49
CA ASP A 394 -11.74 8.95 1.75
C ASP A 394 -12.55 10.17 2.17
N TRP A 395 -12.66 11.13 1.25
CA TRP A 395 -13.31 12.41 1.50
C TRP A 395 -14.43 12.66 0.49
N VAL A 396 -15.39 13.47 0.93
CA VAL A 396 -16.52 13.90 0.10
C VAL A 396 -16.66 15.39 0.30
N SER A 397 -16.55 16.14 -0.79
CA SER A 397 -16.85 17.57 -0.84
C SER A 397 -18.09 17.78 -1.68
N ALA A 398 -19.07 18.55 -1.21
CA ALA A 398 -20.32 18.74 -1.96
C ALA A 398 -20.92 20.14 -1.77
N VAL A 399 -21.50 20.66 -2.86
CA VAL A 399 -22.31 21.88 -2.90
C VAL A 399 -23.73 21.50 -3.34
N GLY A 400 -24.73 22.02 -2.66
CA GLY A 400 -26.14 21.69 -2.89
C GLY A 400 -26.94 21.81 -1.59
N ASP A 401 -28.19 21.37 -1.61
CA ASP A 401 -29.02 21.36 -0.40
C ASP A 401 -28.54 20.33 0.64
N GLU A 402 -29.16 20.33 1.82
CA GLU A 402 -28.79 19.40 2.91
C GLU A 402 -29.13 17.94 2.60
N GLU A 403 -30.15 17.69 1.79
CA GLU A 403 -30.58 16.34 1.41
C GLU A 403 -29.55 15.72 0.47
N PHE A 404 -29.17 16.45 -0.58
CA PHE A 404 -28.10 16.09 -1.49
C PHE A 404 -26.77 15.86 -0.76
N ARG A 405 -26.35 16.79 0.11
CA ARG A 405 -25.11 16.63 0.89
C ARG A 405 -25.15 15.44 1.86
N THR A 406 -26.34 15.06 2.35
CA THR A 406 -26.49 13.86 3.17
C THR A 406 -26.38 12.60 2.32
N ALA A 407 -27.03 12.58 1.15
CA ALA A 407 -26.99 11.46 0.21
C ALA A 407 -25.55 11.15 -0.24
N THR A 408 -24.77 12.17 -0.57
CA THR A 408 -23.36 12.03 -1.01
C THR A 408 -22.43 11.55 0.10
N GLN A 409 -22.72 11.86 1.37
CA GLN A 409 -21.95 11.31 2.48
C GLN A 409 -22.24 9.83 2.72
N LEU A 410 -23.46 9.37 2.40
CA LEU A 410 -23.90 7.98 2.59
C LEU A 410 -23.52 7.06 1.42
N SER A 411 -23.17 7.61 0.27
CA SER A 411 -22.85 6.86 -0.95
C SER A 411 -21.44 6.28 -0.98
N ARG A 412 -20.55 6.65 -0.07
CA ARG A 412 -19.13 6.22 -0.08
C ARG A 412 -19.01 4.69 -0.15
N ALA A 413 -18.21 4.21 -1.09
CA ALA A 413 -17.86 2.80 -1.21
C ALA A 413 -16.33 2.55 -1.11
N ALA A 414 -15.98 1.28 -0.98
CA ALA A 414 -14.61 0.77 -0.96
C ALA A 414 -14.57 -0.62 -1.65
N GLY A 415 -13.38 -1.03 -2.08
CA GLY A 415 -13.14 -2.30 -2.79
C GLY A 415 -12.97 -2.11 -4.30
N ASP A 416 -12.81 -3.21 -5.03
CA ASP A 416 -12.35 -3.19 -6.44
C ASP A 416 -13.29 -2.49 -7.45
N SER A 417 -14.51 -2.16 -7.05
CA SER A 417 -15.53 -1.47 -7.87
C SER A 417 -16.07 -0.24 -7.16
N TYR A 418 -15.21 0.48 -6.44
CA TYR A 418 -15.64 1.59 -5.59
C TYR A 418 -16.29 2.73 -6.38
N VAL A 419 -15.98 2.93 -7.67
CA VAL A 419 -16.61 3.99 -8.49
C VAL A 419 -18.06 3.64 -8.76
N SER A 420 -18.32 2.50 -9.41
CA SER A 420 -19.69 2.03 -9.71
C SER A 420 -20.51 1.80 -8.45
N ALA A 421 -19.94 1.25 -7.37
CA ALA A 421 -20.63 1.08 -6.09
C ALA A 421 -21.00 2.42 -5.44
N THR A 422 -20.14 3.44 -5.54
CA THR A 422 -20.43 4.79 -5.05
C THR A 422 -21.54 5.45 -5.86
N LEU A 423 -21.50 5.32 -7.19
CA LEU A 423 -22.51 5.87 -8.09
C LEU A 423 -23.88 5.18 -7.93
N ASP A 424 -23.92 3.85 -7.85
CA ASP A 424 -25.13 3.08 -7.56
C ASP A 424 -25.78 3.53 -6.24
N SER A 425 -24.95 3.68 -5.19
CA SER A 425 -25.43 4.12 -3.88
C SER A 425 -25.94 5.55 -3.94
N LEU A 426 -25.24 6.46 -4.62
CA LEU A 426 -25.69 7.85 -4.81
C LEU A 426 -27.04 7.92 -5.53
N ILE A 427 -27.18 7.24 -6.68
CA ILE A 427 -28.43 7.17 -7.46
C ILE A 427 -29.56 6.62 -6.60
N GLN A 428 -29.31 5.56 -5.82
CA GLN A 428 -30.29 4.99 -4.90
C GLN A 428 -30.70 6.00 -3.82
N GLN A 429 -29.75 6.71 -3.20
CA GLN A 429 -30.05 7.70 -2.16
C GLN A 429 -30.83 8.90 -2.70
N LEU A 430 -30.60 9.28 -3.96
CA LEU A 430 -31.32 10.35 -4.64
C LEU A 430 -32.68 9.91 -5.21
N GLY A 431 -33.01 8.62 -5.16
CA GLY A 431 -34.24 8.08 -5.71
C GLY A 431 -34.32 8.15 -7.24
N LEU A 432 -33.17 8.16 -7.91
CA LEU A 432 -33.06 8.17 -9.37
C LEU A 432 -33.21 6.75 -9.92
N ASP A 433 -33.61 6.65 -11.19
CA ASP A 433 -33.69 5.38 -11.89
C ASP A 433 -32.29 4.80 -12.08
N ARG A 434 -32.11 3.53 -11.69
CA ARG A 434 -30.85 2.83 -11.87
C ARG A 434 -30.58 2.63 -13.36
N PRO A 435 -29.41 3.00 -13.88
CA PRO A 435 -29.10 2.80 -15.29
C PRO A 435 -29.14 1.31 -15.67
N GLU A 436 -29.70 1.01 -16.84
CA GLU A 436 -29.56 -0.30 -17.47
C GLU A 436 -28.11 -0.44 -17.95
N VAL A 437 -27.25 -0.96 -17.08
CA VAL A 437 -25.87 -1.27 -17.42
C VAL A 437 -25.85 -2.46 -18.37
N PRO A 438 -25.24 -2.36 -19.57
CA PRO A 438 -24.98 -3.52 -20.41
C PRO A 438 -24.15 -4.53 -19.60
N GLN A 439 -24.72 -5.68 -19.28
CA GLN A 439 -23.91 -6.78 -18.76
C GLN A 439 -23.04 -7.25 -19.91
N GLU A 440 -21.72 -7.04 -19.82
CA GLU A 440 -20.78 -7.81 -20.60
C GLU A 440 -20.99 -9.27 -20.21
N SER A 441 -21.69 -9.99 -21.09
CA SER A 441 -21.71 -11.45 -21.07
C SER A 441 -20.24 -11.87 -21.17
N ALA A 442 -19.66 -12.27 -20.04
CA ALA A 442 -18.36 -12.93 -20.03
C ALA A 442 -18.41 -14.06 -21.06
N ASP A 443 -17.53 -13.98 -22.04
CA ASP A 443 -17.47 -14.85 -23.20
C ASP A 443 -17.44 -16.32 -22.76
N ASP A 444 -18.47 -17.06 -23.19
CA ASP A 444 -18.56 -18.51 -23.15
C ASP A 444 -17.51 -19.08 -24.10
N GLY A 445 -16.27 -19.14 -23.63
CA GLY A 445 -15.11 -19.63 -24.37
C GLY A 445 -14.44 -20.83 -23.70
N ALA A 446 -15.19 -21.91 -23.43
CA ALA A 446 -14.59 -23.20 -23.11
C ALA A 446 -15.45 -24.37 -23.62
N ASP A 447 -15.15 -24.78 -24.85
CA ASP A 447 -15.58 -26.04 -25.43
C ASP A 447 -15.20 -27.25 -24.56
N GLY A 448 -16.19 -28.10 -24.27
CA GLY A 448 -16.07 -29.55 -24.32
C GLY A 448 -15.56 -30.30 -23.08
N ALA A 449 -16.49 -30.89 -22.31
CA ALA A 449 -16.38 -32.29 -21.90
C ALA A 449 -17.74 -32.85 -21.42
N ASP A 450 -18.18 -33.88 -22.14
CA ASP A 450 -19.27 -34.79 -21.81
C ASP A 450 -19.19 -35.35 -20.37
N GLY A 451 -20.35 -35.49 -19.71
CA GLY A 451 -20.46 -36.24 -18.46
C GLY A 451 -21.86 -36.23 -17.86
N GLY A 452 -22.72 -37.14 -18.33
CA GLY A 452 -24.15 -37.16 -18.00
C GLY A 452 -24.57 -37.74 -16.64
N GLY A 453 -25.90 -37.68 -16.43
CA GLY A 453 -26.67 -38.37 -15.40
C GLY A 453 -27.11 -37.42 -14.27
N GLY A 454 -28.38 -37.22 -13.94
CA GLY A 454 -29.64 -37.85 -14.32
C GLY A 454 -30.61 -37.75 -13.13
N SER A 455 -31.91 -37.58 -13.43
CA SER A 455 -33.08 -37.78 -12.54
C SER A 455 -33.36 -36.66 -11.51
N GLY A 456 -34.55 -36.06 -11.41
CA GLY A 456 -35.82 -36.28 -12.10
C GLY A 456 -36.97 -35.57 -11.37
N SER A 457 -38.13 -35.52 -12.04
CA SER A 457 -39.49 -35.27 -11.53
C SER A 457 -39.83 -33.82 -11.08
N GLY A 458 -40.86 -33.15 -11.60
CA GLY A 458 -41.91 -33.52 -12.54
C GLY A 458 -43.12 -32.58 -12.44
N GLY A 459 -43.79 -32.36 -13.59
CA GLY A 459 -45.21 -31.97 -13.74
C GLY A 459 -45.60 -30.54 -13.38
N GLY A 460 -46.32 -29.77 -14.20
CA GLY A 460 -47.06 -30.04 -15.43
C GLY A 460 -48.33 -29.19 -15.45
N GLY A 461 -48.77 -28.78 -16.65
CA GLY A 461 -50.17 -28.39 -16.89
C GLY A 461 -50.39 -27.00 -17.46
N ALA A 462 -50.42 -26.92 -18.80
CA ALA A 462 -51.15 -25.89 -19.53
C ALA A 462 -52.57 -26.40 -19.82
N ALA A 463 -53.59 -25.55 -19.71
CA ALA A 463 -54.80 -25.55 -20.54
C ALA A 463 -55.65 -24.30 -20.27
N GLU A 464 -56.10 -23.69 -21.35
CA GLU A 464 -56.99 -22.54 -21.51
C GLU A 464 -58.39 -22.75 -20.91
N ASN A 465 -59.05 -21.67 -20.49
CA ASN A 465 -60.43 -21.34 -20.91
C ASN A 465 -60.88 -19.93 -20.46
N ASP A 466 -61.75 -19.38 -21.30
CA ASP A 466 -62.31 -18.03 -21.37
C ASP A 466 -63.13 -17.50 -20.17
N ALA A 467 -63.27 -16.17 -20.23
CA ALA A 467 -64.37 -15.31 -19.77
C ALA A 467 -64.49 -14.98 -18.26
N ASP A 468 -64.38 -13.69 -17.96
CA ASP A 468 -65.53 -12.80 -17.68
C ASP A 468 -65.19 -11.70 -16.65
N THR A 469 -65.70 -10.52 -16.94
CA THR A 469 -65.56 -9.25 -16.21
C THR A 469 -66.15 -9.27 -14.80
N GLY A 470 -65.39 -8.80 -13.80
CA GLY A 470 -65.93 -8.41 -12.49
C GLY A 470 -64.87 -8.04 -11.45
N SER A 471 -64.66 -6.73 -11.21
CA SER A 471 -64.10 -6.27 -9.92
C SER A 471 -65.06 -6.61 -8.78
N PRO A 472 -64.56 -6.99 -7.58
CA PRO A 472 -64.37 -5.96 -6.55
C PRO A 472 -63.27 -6.23 -5.48
N GLY A 473 -62.74 -5.14 -4.91
CA GLY A 473 -62.46 -5.05 -3.46
C GLY A 473 -61.01 -5.28 -2.97
N LEU A 474 -60.23 -4.20 -2.82
CA LEU A 474 -59.03 -4.18 -1.96
C LEU A 474 -59.44 -3.97 -0.49
N PRO A 475 -58.93 -4.76 0.48
CA PRO A 475 -59.21 -4.52 1.89
C PRO A 475 -58.36 -3.37 2.44
N ALA A 476 -59.04 -2.41 3.07
CA ALA A 476 -58.47 -1.32 3.83
C ALA A 476 -57.75 -1.84 5.09
N GLY A 477 -56.41 -1.78 5.09
CA GLY A 477 -55.60 -2.18 6.26
C GLY A 477 -54.16 -1.66 6.28
N LEU A 478 -53.80 -0.70 5.41
CA LEU A 478 -52.43 -0.24 5.22
C LEU A 478 -51.98 1.09 5.88
N PRO A 479 -52.73 1.82 6.74
CA PRO A 479 -52.16 3.00 7.39
C PRO A 479 -51.31 2.65 8.63
N ALA A 480 -51.56 1.52 9.30
CA ALA A 480 -50.86 1.18 10.54
C ALA A 480 -49.42 0.66 10.32
N VAL A 481 -49.20 -0.09 9.23
CA VAL A 481 -47.87 -0.64 8.89
C VAL A 481 -46.96 0.46 8.34
N ALA A 482 -47.50 1.37 7.52
CA ALA A 482 -46.77 2.53 7.01
C ALA A 482 -46.40 3.53 8.13
N ALA A 483 -47.31 3.77 9.09
CA ALA A 483 -47.01 4.62 10.24
C ALA A 483 -45.94 4.01 11.16
N LEU A 484 -45.94 2.68 11.37
CA LEU A 484 -44.93 2.01 12.18
C LEU A 484 -43.56 2.04 11.48
N ALA A 485 -43.52 1.85 10.15
CA ALA A 485 -42.30 1.95 9.36
C ALA A 485 -41.74 3.38 9.38
N ALA A 486 -42.58 4.41 9.26
CA ALA A 486 -42.16 5.81 9.34
C ALA A 486 -41.59 6.17 10.73
N VAL A 487 -42.18 5.68 11.82
CA VAL A 487 -41.65 5.90 13.18
C VAL A 487 -40.31 5.19 13.40
N VAL A 488 -40.14 3.99 12.85
CA VAL A 488 -38.86 3.25 12.90
C VAL A 488 -37.78 3.94 12.05
N VAL A 489 -38.13 4.45 10.86
CA VAL A 489 -37.22 5.22 9.99
C VAL A 489 -36.85 6.55 10.62
N ILE A 490 -37.79 7.28 11.25
CA ILE A 490 -37.49 8.53 11.97
C ILE A 490 -36.62 8.27 13.21
N ALA A 491 -36.84 7.17 13.93
CA ALA A 491 -35.99 6.78 15.08
C ALA A 491 -34.58 6.34 14.64
N LEU A 492 -34.46 5.64 13.50
CA LEU A 492 -33.18 5.29 12.87
C LEU A 492 -32.46 6.54 12.34
N LEU A 493 -33.16 7.48 11.69
CA LEU A 493 -32.62 8.75 11.22
C LEU A 493 -32.19 9.67 12.39
N ALA A 494 -32.90 9.64 13.52
CA ALA A 494 -32.48 10.34 14.74
C ALA A 494 -31.24 9.71 15.37
N ALA A 495 -31.13 8.38 15.37
CA ALA A 495 -29.94 7.66 15.85
C ALA A 495 -28.73 7.82 14.92
N VAL A 496 -28.95 7.88 13.61
CA VAL A 496 -27.94 8.14 12.57
C VAL A 496 -27.49 9.60 12.60
N ARG A 497 -28.40 10.58 12.74
CA ARG A 497 -28.03 11.99 12.95
C ARG A 497 -27.23 12.23 14.25
N LEU A 498 -27.46 11.45 15.30
CA LEU A 498 -26.63 11.51 16.52
C LEU A 498 -25.25 10.85 16.38
N THR A 499 -25.09 9.88 15.47
CA THR A 499 -23.82 9.17 15.25
C THR A 499 -22.96 9.77 14.13
N VAL A 500 -23.56 10.33 13.07
CA VAL A 500 -22.87 10.98 11.95
C VAL A 500 -22.33 12.37 12.34
N ARG A 501 -23.09 13.15 13.11
CA ARG A 501 -22.63 14.45 13.65
C ARG A 501 -21.48 14.32 14.66
N HIS A 502 -21.24 13.10 15.17
CA HIS A 502 -20.12 12.82 16.05
C HIS A 502 -18.86 12.31 15.32
N ARG A 503 -18.95 11.71 14.13
CA ARG A 503 -17.78 11.09 13.46
C ARG A 503 -16.92 12.06 12.64
N GLY A 504 -17.50 12.98 11.88
CA GLY A 504 -16.73 14.02 11.15
C GLY A 504 -16.09 15.06 12.09
N GLY A 505 -16.70 15.30 13.25
CA GLY A 505 -16.16 16.14 14.30
C GLY A 505 -15.10 15.47 15.19
N LEU A 506 -14.90 14.15 15.09
CA LEU A 506 -13.94 13.42 15.94
C LEU A 506 -12.51 13.53 15.39
N LEU A 507 -12.29 13.43 14.08
CA LEU A 507 -10.95 13.56 13.49
C LEU A 507 -10.42 15.01 13.59
N THR A 508 -11.28 16.00 13.33
CA THR A 508 -10.96 17.43 13.54
C THR A 508 -10.79 17.80 15.01
N ARG A 509 -11.56 17.19 15.93
CA ARG A 509 -11.29 17.33 17.37
C ARG A 509 -9.98 16.65 17.74
N ARG A 510 -9.66 15.47 17.20
CA ARG A 510 -8.42 14.72 17.47
C ARG A 510 -7.17 15.46 17.04
N ALA A 511 -7.15 15.98 15.81
CA ALA A 511 -6.05 16.82 15.33
C ALA A 511 -5.90 18.08 16.18
N LYS A 512 -7.02 18.79 16.46
CA LYS A 512 -7.00 19.97 17.34
C LYS A 512 -6.65 19.65 18.79
N THR A 513 -7.01 18.48 19.32
CA THR A 513 -6.64 18.06 20.69
C THR A 513 -5.19 17.62 20.76
N ALA A 514 -4.67 16.94 19.74
CA ALA A 514 -3.26 16.58 19.64
C ALA A 514 -2.40 17.84 19.51
N GLU A 515 -2.78 18.78 18.65
CA GLU A 515 -2.08 20.06 18.51
C GLU A 515 -2.20 20.93 19.76
N ALA A 516 -3.39 21.01 20.38
CA ALA A 516 -3.56 21.70 21.65
C ALA A 516 -2.78 21.03 22.79
N ALA A 517 -2.68 19.69 22.80
CA ALA A 517 -1.87 18.94 23.76
C ALA A 517 -0.38 19.20 23.55
N ARG A 518 0.10 19.22 22.30
CA ARG A 518 1.49 19.59 21.94
C ARG A 518 1.81 21.01 22.34
N ARG A 519 0.95 21.99 22.03
CA ARG A 519 1.10 23.39 22.45
C ARG A 519 1.08 23.52 23.98
N ARG A 520 0.20 22.79 24.67
CA ARG A 520 0.15 22.78 26.14
C ARG A 520 1.41 22.18 26.74
N LEU A 521 1.90 21.06 26.23
CA LEU A 521 3.15 20.42 26.66
C LEU A 521 4.35 21.36 26.42
N ALA A 522 4.40 22.03 25.27
CA ALA A 522 5.42 23.02 24.94
C ALA A 522 5.40 24.23 25.89
N ALA A 523 4.20 24.64 26.36
CA ALA A 523 4.04 25.72 27.33
C ALA A 523 4.29 25.31 28.80
N MET A 524 4.39 24.01 29.11
CA MET A 524 4.64 23.53 30.48
C MET A 524 6.11 23.72 30.89
N PRO A 525 6.37 24.02 32.18
CA PRO A 525 7.71 23.95 32.77
C PRO A 525 8.34 22.55 32.60
N PRO A 526 9.67 22.43 32.44
CA PRO A 526 10.34 21.16 32.13
C PRO A 526 10.01 20.01 33.10
N GLN A 527 9.93 20.29 34.40
CA GLN A 527 9.60 19.27 35.42
C GLN A 527 8.16 18.76 35.30
N GLN A 528 7.21 19.62 34.93
CA GLN A 528 5.81 19.25 34.74
C GLN A 528 5.63 18.49 33.43
N ARG A 529 6.33 18.89 32.36
CA ARG A 529 6.35 18.17 31.08
C ARG A 529 6.89 16.75 31.24
N ALA A 530 7.99 16.58 31.97
CA ALA A 530 8.56 15.26 32.24
C ALA A 530 7.59 14.35 33.02
N ALA A 531 6.89 14.89 34.02
CA ALA A 531 5.89 14.15 34.77
C ALA A 531 4.66 13.77 33.93
N GLU A 532 4.21 14.66 33.03
CA GLU A 532 3.10 14.39 32.12
C GLU A 532 3.46 13.31 31.09
N LEU A 533 4.66 13.39 30.49
CA LEU A 533 5.16 12.37 29.56
C LEU A 533 5.35 11.00 30.24
N ALA A 534 5.84 10.98 31.48
CA ALA A 534 5.96 9.73 32.25
C ALA A 534 4.60 9.05 32.47
N ARG A 535 3.55 9.83 32.78
CA ARG A 535 2.18 9.31 32.92
C ARG A 535 1.59 8.86 31.59
N ALA A 536 1.86 9.57 30.50
CA ALA A 536 1.43 9.18 29.16
C ALA A 536 2.02 7.83 28.76
N ARG A 537 3.32 7.63 29.00
CA ARG A 537 4.02 6.35 28.77
C ARG A 537 3.47 5.20 29.62
N GLU A 538 3.14 5.47 30.89
CA GLU A 538 2.53 4.46 31.77
C GLU A 538 1.18 3.99 31.22
N LEU A 539 0.35 4.92 30.72
CA LEU A 539 -0.93 4.61 30.08
C LEU A 539 -0.75 3.90 28.73
N ALA A 540 0.19 4.34 27.90
CA ALA A 540 0.50 3.69 26.62
C ALA A 540 0.95 2.23 26.83
N ALA A 541 1.78 1.96 27.84
CA ALA A 541 2.15 0.60 28.21
C ALA A 541 0.97 -0.23 28.73
N ALA A 542 -0.02 0.40 29.40
CA ALA A 542 -1.24 -0.28 29.80
C ALA A 542 -2.17 -0.59 28.62
N ASN A 543 -2.24 0.31 27.64
CA ASN A 543 -2.95 0.12 26.37
C ASN A 543 -2.30 -0.97 25.52
N GLN A 544 -0.96 -1.05 25.49
CA GLN A 544 -0.24 -2.12 24.78
C GLN A 544 -0.66 -3.50 25.28
N ARG A 545 -0.73 -3.69 26.60
CA ARG A 545 -1.26 -4.94 27.21
C ARG A 545 -2.73 -5.20 26.91
N GLN A 546 -3.51 -4.19 26.54
CA GLN A 546 -4.89 -4.36 26.09
C GLN A 546 -4.96 -4.71 24.60
N LEU A 547 -4.12 -4.10 23.77
CA LEU A 547 -3.92 -4.43 22.37
C LEU A 547 -3.49 -5.89 22.19
N GLU A 548 -2.48 -6.34 22.94
CA GLU A 548 -2.05 -7.75 22.95
C GLU A 548 -3.19 -8.71 23.31
N ARG A 549 -4.02 -8.34 24.30
CA ARG A 549 -5.21 -9.13 24.67
C ARG A 549 -6.29 -9.11 23.59
N LEU A 550 -6.42 -8.01 22.85
CA LEU A 550 -7.34 -7.90 21.73
C LEU A 550 -6.85 -8.75 20.55
N ALA A 551 -5.55 -8.70 20.24
CA ALA A 551 -4.88 -9.51 19.23
C ALA A 551 -5.06 -11.02 19.50
N ALA A 552 -4.81 -11.47 20.74
CA ALA A 552 -5.04 -12.86 21.13
C ALA A 552 -6.50 -13.29 20.90
N ARG A 553 -7.46 -12.44 21.25
CA ARG A 553 -8.89 -12.71 21.02
C ARG A 553 -9.29 -12.69 19.56
N LEU A 554 -8.60 -11.91 18.73
CA LEU A 554 -8.79 -11.87 17.27
C LEU A 554 -8.23 -13.12 16.62
N ALA A 555 -7.04 -13.57 17.03
CA ALA A 555 -6.42 -14.82 16.57
C ALA A 555 -7.27 -16.07 16.92
N GLU A 556 -8.00 -16.04 18.03
CA GLU A 556 -8.97 -17.08 18.40
C GLU A 556 -10.22 -17.11 17.49
N ARG A 557 -10.46 -16.08 16.65
CA ARG A 557 -11.56 -16.06 15.68
C ARG A 557 -11.09 -16.61 14.34
N GLN A 558 -11.52 -17.82 14.02
CA GLN A 558 -11.32 -18.37 12.68
C GLN A 558 -12.24 -17.64 11.69
N VAL A 559 -11.66 -17.16 10.58
CA VAL A 559 -12.40 -16.76 9.38
C VAL A 559 -12.42 -17.97 8.45
N PRO A 560 -13.55 -18.69 8.30
CA PRO A 560 -13.67 -19.63 7.20
C PRO A 560 -13.49 -18.86 5.89
N ALA A 561 -12.50 -19.24 5.08
CA ALA A 561 -12.28 -18.72 3.74
C ALA A 561 -13.53 -18.84 2.83
N ALA A 562 -14.50 -19.67 3.22
CA ALA A 562 -15.77 -19.90 2.54
C ALA A 562 -16.89 -18.89 2.86
N LEU A 563 -16.70 -17.92 3.75
CA LEU A 563 -17.72 -16.90 4.04
C LEU A 563 -17.58 -15.71 3.10
N GLY A 564 -18.30 -15.78 1.98
CA GLY A 564 -18.61 -14.61 1.15
C GLY A 564 -19.28 -13.48 1.94
N SER A 565 -19.32 -12.30 1.33
CA SER A 565 -19.89 -11.01 1.79
C SER A 565 -21.07 -11.13 2.78
N GLY A 566 -20.76 -11.21 4.08
CA GLY A 566 -21.75 -11.31 5.14
C GLY A 566 -21.38 -10.45 6.34
N SER A 567 -22.40 -9.90 7.00
CA SER A 567 -22.28 -8.93 8.11
C SER A 567 -21.36 -9.31 9.27
N GLY A 568 -21.01 -10.59 9.43
CA GLY A 568 -20.03 -11.06 10.42
C GLY A 568 -18.57 -10.83 9.99
N ALA A 569 -18.26 -11.06 8.71
CA ALA A 569 -16.95 -10.81 8.13
C ALA A 569 -16.65 -9.31 8.08
N ASP A 570 -17.64 -8.50 7.69
CA ASP A 570 -17.49 -7.03 7.63
C ASP A 570 -17.23 -6.44 9.03
N ARG A 571 -17.91 -6.97 10.06
CA ARG A 571 -17.66 -6.56 11.46
C ARG A 571 -16.28 -6.96 11.95
N LEU A 572 -15.79 -8.14 11.55
CA LEU A 572 -14.46 -8.58 11.93
C LEU A 572 -13.38 -7.73 11.23
N ARG A 573 -13.52 -7.46 9.92
CA ARG A 573 -12.65 -6.53 9.18
C ARG A 573 -12.64 -5.15 9.82
N ALA A 574 -13.81 -4.62 10.21
CA ALA A 574 -13.91 -3.34 10.91
C ALA A 574 -13.21 -3.34 12.29
N VAL A 575 -13.13 -4.48 12.99
CA VAL A 575 -12.39 -4.59 14.26
C VAL A 575 -10.88 -4.75 14.00
N LEU A 576 -10.47 -5.44 12.93
CA LEU A 576 -9.07 -5.57 12.52
C LEU A 576 -8.49 -4.21 12.12
N SER A 577 -9.17 -3.47 11.25
CA SER A 577 -8.77 -2.11 10.86
C SER A 577 -8.72 -1.15 12.06
N GLU A 578 -9.66 -1.26 13.00
CA GLU A 578 -9.63 -0.47 14.24
C GLU A 578 -8.47 -0.89 15.16
N TYR A 579 -8.10 -2.17 15.19
CA TYR A 579 -6.96 -2.68 15.95
C TYR A 579 -5.63 -2.15 15.41
N GLU A 580 -5.40 -2.23 14.10
CA GLU A 580 -4.19 -1.71 13.44
C GLU A 580 -4.03 -0.21 13.68
N ARG A 581 -5.11 0.56 13.47
CA ARG A 581 -5.12 1.99 13.77
C ARG A 581 -4.79 2.29 15.23
N LEU A 582 -5.29 1.49 16.18
CA LEU A 582 -5.03 1.68 17.60
C LEU A 582 -3.63 1.28 18.02
N LEU A 583 -3.01 0.31 17.31
CA LEU A 583 -1.62 -0.07 17.50
C LEU A 583 -0.70 1.10 17.13
N GLU A 584 -0.83 1.61 15.91
CA GLU A 584 -0.06 2.75 15.41
C GLU A 584 -0.26 4.01 16.27
N ALA A 585 -1.51 4.30 16.66
CA ALA A 585 -1.81 5.43 17.54
C ALA A 585 -1.17 5.29 18.93
N ASN A 586 -1.04 4.06 19.46
CA ASN A 586 -0.44 3.81 20.78
C ASN A 586 1.08 4.01 20.78
N ASP A 587 1.74 3.67 19.68
CA ASP A 587 3.20 3.85 19.50
C ASP A 587 3.58 5.33 19.41
N ARG A 588 2.67 6.17 18.90
CA ARG A 588 2.88 7.62 18.73
C ARG A 588 2.34 8.49 19.88
N VAL A 589 1.96 7.90 21.01
CA VAL A 589 1.38 8.66 22.15
C VAL A 589 2.34 9.71 22.68
N ALA A 590 1.92 10.98 22.62
CA ALA A 590 2.71 12.11 23.11
C ALA A 590 2.12 12.73 24.39
N SER A 591 0.89 12.36 24.78
CA SER A 591 0.21 13.00 25.91
C SER A 591 -0.77 12.08 26.66
N VAL A 592 -1.07 12.43 27.92
CA VAL A 592 -2.04 11.70 28.76
C VAL A 592 -3.46 11.67 28.16
N PRO A 593 -3.99 12.77 27.59
CA PRO A 593 -5.29 12.74 26.93
C PRO A 593 -5.37 11.76 25.74
N GLU A 594 -4.34 11.73 24.88
CA GLU A 594 -4.25 10.79 23.76
C GLU A 594 -4.24 9.34 24.27
N ALA A 595 -3.42 9.05 25.27
CA ALA A 595 -3.35 7.72 25.87
C ALA A 595 -4.71 7.25 26.44
N ARG A 596 -5.50 8.15 27.04
CA ARG A 596 -6.85 7.83 27.55
C ARG A 596 -7.86 7.61 26.45
N GLU A 597 -7.80 8.40 25.38
CA GLU A 597 -8.68 8.22 24.22
C GLU A 597 -8.47 6.86 23.57
N ILE A 598 -7.20 6.44 23.43
CA ILE A 598 -6.84 5.09 22.97
C ILE A 598 -7.41 4.02 23.91
N SER A 599 -7.34 4.21 25.23
CA SER A 599 -7.98 3.28 26.18
C SER A 599 -9.50 3.16 25.95
N ASP A 600 -10.19 4.27 25.67
CA ASP A 600 -11.64 4.29 25.43
C ASP A 600 -12.01 3.67 24.06
N ASP A 601 -11.18 3.88 23.03
CA ASP A 601 -11.32 3.24 21.73
C ASP A 601 -11.06 1.73 21.82
N LEU A 602 -10.04 1.31 22.59
CA LEU A 602 -9.75 -0.11 22.86
C LEU A 602 -10.91 -0.81 23.57
N ALA A 603 -11.52 -0.16 24.56
CA ALA A 603 -12.71 -0.69 25.23
C ALA A 603 -13.89 -0.87 24.26
N ARG A 604 -14.06 0.06 23.31
CA ARG A 604 -15.08 -0.02 22.25
C ARG A 604 -14.79 -1.12 21.24
N ALA A 605 -13.54 -1.25 20.77
CA ALA A 605 -13.10 -2.30 19.87
C ALA A 605 -13.30 -3.69 20.50
N GLY A 606 -12.91 -3.85 21.77
CA GLY A 606 -13.15 -5.08 22.53
C GLY A 606 -14.63 -5.41 22.68
N SER A 607 -15.49 -4.40 22.88
CA SER A 607 -16.95 -4.60 22.94
C SER A 607 -17.55 -4.99 21.59
N ARG A 608 -17.04 -4.44 20.48
CA ARG A 608 -17.45 -4.81 19.12
C ARG A 608 -17.04 -6.25 18.79
N LEU A 609 -15.85 -6.68 19.22
CA LEU A 609 -15.40 -8.06 19.03
C LEU A 609 -16.29 -9.09 19.73
N LEU A 610 -16.91 -8.73 20.86
CA LEU A 610 -17.88 -9.60 21.54
C LEU A 610 -19.16 -9.82 20.72
N LEU A 611 -19.48 -8.91 19.80
CA LEU A 611 -20.61 -9.02 18.87
C LEU A 611 -20.27 -9.84 17.62
N VAL A 612 -19.00 -10.21 17.44
CA VAL A 612 -18.56 -11.16 16.42
C VAL A 612 -18.70 -12.58 17.01
N PRO A 613 -19.43 -13.51 16.38
CA PRO A 613 -19.58 -14.87 16.89
C PRO A 613 -18.22 -15.61 16.93
N ALA A 614 -17.99 -16.45 17.95
CA ALA A 614 -16.72 -17.18 18.14
C ALA A 614 -16.53 -18.35 17.17
N THR A 615 -17.65 -18.92 16.74
CA THR A 615 -17.74 -20.02 15.79
C THR A 615 -19.11 -19.94 15.14
N LEU A 616 -19.20 -19.79 13.82
CA LEU A 616 -20.46 -20.05 13.12
C LEU A 616 -20.64 -21.57 13.06
N PRO A 617 -21.80 -22.13 13.47
CA PRO A 617 -22.05 -23.56 13.32
C PRO A 617 -21.96 -23.90 11.83
N GLY A 618 -21.01 -24.76 11.46
CA GLY A 618 -20.88 -25.26 10.10
C GLY A 618 -22.23 -25.84 9.66
N ARG A 619 -22.78 -25.31 8.56
CA ARG A 619 -23.96 -25.91 7.91
C ARG A 619 -23.60 -27.36 7.54
N ARG A 620 -24.35 -28.31 8.09
CA ARG A 620 -24.40 -29.70 7.63
C ARG A 620 -25.32 -29.81 6.44
#